data_AF-A0A2G9U174-F1
#
_entry.id   AF-A0A2G9U174-F1
#
_cell.length_a   1.000
_cell.length_b   1.000
_cell.length_c   1.000
_cell.angle_alpha   90.00
_cell.angle_beta   90.00
_cell.angle_gamma   90.00
#
_symmetry.space_group_name_H-M   'P 1'
#
loop_
_entity.id
_entity.type
_entity.pdbx_description
1 polymer ?
#
loop_
_entity_poly.entity_id
_entity_poly.type
_entity_poly.pdbx_seq_one_letter_code
_entity_poly.pdbx_strand_id
1 'polypeptide(L)'
;MRVSFEDVESARRLAQNVELDLGLARHRRKIEVNTKIGEELTSRMVMSDAAKMFIVQRQLQLANSGTLFSAPILAWFGIFSAGYGIVIGISSFVGVAVGSLIGVVVCACAFRQFLKSFNEYKVKWADEKAVEMGEDYLQGARDYFGSTMKFNRLLRVLLGEDGEQNISKNGDVRIDPIPLSARLKNVVAHCKLRAEAPKENTSMSKFH
;
A
#
# COMPACT_ATOMS: atom_id res chain seq x y z
N MET A 1 4.81 -6.11 5.70
CA MET A 1 4.08 -7.34 5.36
C MET A 1 3.54 -7.90 6.67
N ARG A 2 2.22 -8.06 6.84
CA ARG A 2 1.63 -8.59 8.09
C ARG A 2 1.76 -10.11 8.06
N VAL A 3 2.25 -10.71 9.14
CA VAL A 3 2.29 -12.17 9.31
C VAL A 3 0.87 -12.62 9.65
N SER A 4 0.26 -13.47 8.82
CA SER A 4 -1.02 -14.13 9.11
C SER A 4 -0.77 -15.56 9.59
N PHE A 5 -1.48 -15.99 10.61
CA PHE A 5 -1.39 -17.37 11.11
C PHE A 5 -2.59 -18.19 10.65
N GLU A 6 -2.35 -19.47 10.38
CA GLU A 6 -3.40 -20.44 10.02
C GLU A 6 -4.25 -20.82 11.24
N ASP A 7 -3.65 -20.86 12.42
CA ASP A 7 -4.31 -21.23 13.68
C ASP A 7 -4.11 -20.19 14.79
N VAL A 8 -5.13 -20.07 15.65
CA VAL A 8 -5.12 -19.21 16.84
C VAL A 8 -3.99 -19.61 17.81
N GLU A 9 -3.66 -20.90 17.87
CA GLU A 9 -2.55 -21.40 18.70
C GLU A 9 -1.17 -21.02 18.14
N SER A 10 -1.00 -21.07 16.82
CA SER A 10 0.22 -20.59 16.15
C SER A 10 0.40 -19.08 16.34
N ALA A 11 -0.70 -18.33 16.28
CA ALA A 11 -0.73 -16.91 16.59
C ALA A 11 -0.37 -16.65 18.06
N ARG A 12 -0.87 -17.45 19.01
CA ARG A 12 -0.51 -17.37 20.44
C ARG A 12 0.97 -17.63 20.69
N ARG A 13 1.55 -18.66 20.07
CA ARG A 13 2.98 -19.02 20.23
C ARG A 13 3.92 -17.94 19.69
N LEU A 14 3.57 -17.31 18.57
CA LEU A 14 4.35 -16.18 18.08
C LEU A 14 4.12 -14.94 18.95
N ALA A 15 2.87 -14.62 19.29
CA ALA A 15 2.54 -13.43 20.09
C ALA A 15 3.21 -13.42 21.47
N GLN A 16 3.44 -14.58 22.10
CA GLN A 16 4.23 -14.69 23.34
C GLN A 16 5.68 -14.19 23.21
N ASN A 17 6.26 -14.20 22.00
CA ASN A 17 7.65 -13.82 21.73
C ASN A 17 7.79 -12.65 20.75
N VAL A 18 6.68 -12.11 20.24
CA VAL A 18 6.71 -11.02 19.26
C VAL A 18 6.83 -9.70 20.00
N GLU A 19 8.04 -9.17 20.01
CA GLU A 19 8.23 -7.72 20.00
C GLU A 19 7.59 -7.21 18.71
N LEU A 20 6.36 -6.72 18.81
CA LEU A 20 5.60 -6.17 17.68
C LEU A 20 6.27 -4.85 17.26
N ASP A 21 7.31 -4.98 16.43
CA ASP A 21 7.84 -3.86 15.66
C ASP A 21 6.82 -3.53 14.57
N LEU A 22 5.80 -2.76 14.98
CA LEU A 22 4.71 -2.31 14.14
C LEU A 22 5.15 -1.25 13.12
N GLY A 23 6.44 -0.86 13.11
CA GLY A 23 6.93 0.28 12.32
C GLY A 23 6.33 1.63 12.74
N LEU A 24 5.61 1.67 13.87
CA LEU A 24 4.90 2.84 14.39
C LEU A 24 5.47 3.35 15.71
N ALA A 25 6.20 2.51 16.46
CA ALA A 25 6.72 2.87 17.76
C ALA A 25 8.24 3.02 17.70
N ARG A 26 8.75 4.22 17.98
CA ARG A 26 10.19 4.49 18.15
C ARG A 26 10.76 3.80 19.40
N HIS A 27 9.90 3.30 20.29
CA HIS A 27 10.24 2.55 21.49
C HIS A 27 9.53 1.20 21.54
N ARG A 28 10.33 0.11 21.59
CA ARG A 28 9.83 -1.26 21.78
C ARG A 28 9.18 -1.36 23.16
N ARG A 29 7.85 -1.38 23.22
CA ARG A 29 7.13 -1.67 24.46
C ARG A 29 6.71 -3.15 24.42
N LYS A 30 7.22 -3.95 25.35
CA LYS A 30 6.76 -5.34 25.54
C LYS A 30 5.35 -5.28 26.10
N ILE A 31 4.36 -5.65 25.29
CA ILE A 31 2.98 -5.81 25.73
C ILE A 31 2.84 -7.27 26.15
N GLU A 32 2.59 -7.52 27.44
CA GLU A 32 2.32 -8.87 27.95
C GLU A 32 0.98 -9.39 27.39
N VAL A 33 1.07 -10.41 26.52
CA VAL A 33 -0.06 -10.99 25.77
C VAL A 33 -0.97 -11.89 26.64
N ASN A 34 -0.71 -12.02 27.94
CA ASN A 34 -1.53 -12.80 28.89
C ASN A 34 -2.74 -12.04 29.47
N THR A 35 -3.12 -10.92 28.87
CA THR A 35 -4.32 -10.16 29.24
C THR A 35 -5.45 -10.44 28.24
N LYS A 36 -6.73 -10.31 28.66
CA LYS A 36 -7.92 -10.45 27.76
C LYS A 36 -7.77 -9.69 26.43
N ILE A 37 -7.03 -8.58 26.49
CA ILE A 37 -6.69 -7.71 25.38
C ILE A 37 -5.73 -8.38 24.38
N GLY A 38 -4.76 -9.17 24.84
CA GLY A 38 -3.84 -9.94 23.99
C GLY A 38 -4.55 -11.05 23.21
N GLU A 39 -5.56 -11.70 23.81
CA GLU A 39 -6.41 -12.66 23.11
C GLU A 39 -7.31 -12.00 22.06
N GLU A 40 -7.89 -10.84 22.40
CA GLU A 40 -8.66 -10.04 21.44
C GLU A 40 -7.78 -9.52 20.30
N LEU A 41 -6.52 -9.23 20.56
CA LEU A 41 -5.56 -8.81 19.55
C LEU A 41 -5.19 -9.97 18.61
N THR A 42 -4.91 -11.14 19.18
CA THR A 42 -4.51 -12.35 18.46
C THR A 42 -5.65 -12.88 17.59
N SER A 43 -6.88 -12.90 18.11
CA SER A 43 -8.06 -13.28 17.32
C SER A 43 -8.31 -12.35 16.14
N ARG A 44 -8.03 -11.04 16.28
CA ARG A 44 -8.11 -10.05 15.19
C ARG A 44 -6.90 -10.05 14.24
N MET A 45 -5.89 -10.86 14.52
CA MET A 45 -4.79 -11.16 13.59
C MET A 45 -5.11 -12.29 12.62
N VAL A 46 -6.12 -13.11 12.92
CA VAL A 46 -6.59 -14.15 12.01
C VAL A 46 -7.39 -13.50 10.89
N MET A 47 -7.10 -13.90 9.66
CA MET A 47 -7.68 -13.36 8.44
C MET A 47 -8.48 -14.45 7.74
N SER A 48 -9.60 -14.09 7.11
CA SER A 48 -10.37 -15.04 6.31
C SER A 48 -9.52 -15.54 5.13
N ASP A 49 -9.82 -16.75 4.64
CA ASP A 49 -9.08 -17.30 3.51
C ASP A 49 -9.27 -16.47 2.24
N ALA A 50 -10.45 -15.86 2.05
CA ALA A 50 -10.67 -14.85 1.01
C ALA A 50 -9.73 -13.64 1.15
N ALA A 51 -9.52 -13.14 2.36
CA ALA A 51 -8.58 -12.05 2.61
C ALA A 51 -7.13 -12.45 2.31
N LYS A 52 -6.73 -13.68 2.64
CA LYS A 52 -5.40 -14.21 2.27
C LYS A 52 -5.23 -14.27 0.76
N MET A 53 -6.21 -14.83 0.04
CA MET A 53 -6.20 -14.90 -1.42
C MET A 53 -6.06 -13.51 -2.05
N PHE A 54 -6.81 -12.52 -1.57
CA PHE A 54 -6.69 -11.13 -2.03
C PHE A 54 -5.28 -10.57 -1.85
N ILE A 55 -4.68 -10.71 -0.67
CA ILE A 55 -3.34 -10.17 -0.39
C ILE A 55 -2.28 -10.85 -1.25
N VAL A 56 -2.33 -12.19 -1.33
CA VAL A 56 -1.36 -12.96 -2.10
C VAL A 56 -1.45 -12.57 -3.56
N GLN A 57 -2.66 -12.53 -4.13
CA GLN A 57 -2.85 -12.17 -5.53
C GLN A 57 -2.38 -10.73 -5.81
N ARG A 58 -2.69 -9.79 -4.92
CA ARG A 58 -2.21 -8.41 -5.04
C ARG A 58 -0.69 -8.32 -5.09
N GLN A 59 0.01 -9.03 -4.20
CA GLN A 59 1.48 -9.04 -4.20
C GLN A 59 2.05 -9.76 -5.42
N LEU A 60 1.40 -10.83 -5.86
CA LEU A 60 1.78 -11.55 -7.06
C LEU A 60 1.67 -10.66 -8.31
N GLN A 61 0.60 -9.89 -8.46
CA GLN A 61 0.42 -8.93 -9.55
C GLN A 61 1.50 -7.83 -9.54
N LEU A 62 1.90 -7.36 -8.35
CA LEU A 62 3.00 -6.41 -8.21
C LEU A 62 4.35 -7.03 -8.61
N ALA A 63 4.62 -8.25 -8.17
CA ALA A 63 5.86 -8.96 -8.47
C ALA A 63 5.98 -9.37 -9.94
N ASN A 64 4.86 -9.70 -10.57
CA ASN A 64 4.81 -10.15 -11.97
C ASN A 64 4.85 -8.98 -12.96
N SER A 65 4.58 -7.74 -12.53
CA SER A 65 4.54 -6.60 -13.43
C SER A 65 5.93 -6.00 -13.67
N GLY A 66 6.58 -6.46 -14.74
CA GLY A 66 7.86 -5.90 -15.21
C GLY A 66 7.80 -4.40 -15.53
N THR A 67 6.64 -3.90 -15.97
CA THR A 67 6.43 -2.47 -16.25
C THR A 67 6.45 -1.63 -14.96
N LEU A 68 5.85 -2.11 -13.87
CA LEU A 68 5.91 -1.41 -12.58
C LEU A 68 7.31 -1.45 -11.97
N PHE A 69 8.09 -2.48 -12.28
CA PHE A 69 9.49 -2.57 -11.88
C PHE A 69 10.38 -1.59 -12.65
N SER A 70 10.21 -1.47 -13.97
CA SER A 70 11.07 -0.62 -14.80
C SER A 70 10.69 0.87 -14.79
N ALA A 71 9.43 1.21 -14.48
CA ALA A 71 8.93 2.59 -14.54
C ALA A 71 9.74 3.62 -13.73
N PRO A 72 10.16 3.36 -12.47
CA PRO A 72 11.01 4.31 -11.73
C PRO A 72 12.39 4.53 -12.36
N ILE A 73 12.96 3.47 -12.94
CA ILE A 73 14.27 3.53 -13.60
C ILE A 73 14.16 4.40 -14.86
N LEU A 74 13.15 4.17 -15.69
CA LEU A 74 12.90 4.96 -16.90
C LEU A 74 12.56 6.42 -16.55
N ALA A 75 11.77 6.65 -15.51
CA ALA A 75 11.47 8.00 -15.03
C ALA A 75 12.71 8.74 -14.52
N TRP A 76 13.63 8.04 -13.84
CA TRP A 76 14.92 8.60 -13.45
C TRP A 76 15.71 9.08 -14.68
N PHE A 77 15.88 8.22 -15.68
CA PHE A 77 16.56 8.61 -16.92
C PHE A 77 15.87 9.81 -17.59
N GLY A 78 14.55 9.77 -17.75
CA GLY A 78 13.80 10.86 -18.37
C GLY A 78 13.93 12.20 -17.63
N ILE A 79 13.77 12.20 -16.29
CA ILE A 79 13.84 13.41 -15.47
C ILE A 79 15.25 13.99 -15.47
N PHE A 80 16.28 13.16 -15.33
CA PHE A 80 17.67 13.64 -15.33
C PHE A 80 18.15 14.08 -16.72
N SER A 81 17.70 13.42 -17.78
CA SER A 81 17.94 13.88 -19.16
C SER A 81 17.29 15.24 -19.43
N ALA A 82 16.05 15.45 -19.00
CA ALA A 82 15.39 16.75 -19.08
C ALA A 82 16.08 17.80 -18.20
N GLY A 83 16.51 17.39 -17.00
CA GLY A 83 17.27 18.20 -16.06
C GLY A 83 18.57 18.75 -16.62
N TYR A 84 19.28 17.94 -17.41
CA TYR A 84 20.49 18.38 -18.10
C TYR A 84 20.21 19.54 -19.06
N GLY A 85 19.08 19.52 -19.77
CA GLY A 85 18.62 20.63 -20.61
C GLY A 85 18.36 21.91 -19.80
N ILE A 86 17.79 21.78 -18.61
CA ILE A 86 17.58 22.90 -17.67
C ILE A 86 18.92 23.49 -17.23
N VAL A 87 19.90 22.64 -16.88
CA VAL A 87 21.24 23.09 -16.49
C VAL A 87 21.89 23.88 -17.62
N ILE A 88 21.85 23.40 -18.86
CA ILE A 88 22.41 24.12 -20.01
C ILE A 88 21.74 25.49 -20.16
N GLY A 89 20.41 25.56 -20.15
CA GLY A 89 19.67 26.82 -20.32
C GLY A 89 19.93 27.86 -19.21
N ILE A 90 20.00 27.42 -17.95
CA ILE A 90 20.21 28.32 -16.80
C ILE A 90 21.69 28.69 -16.65
N SER A 91 22.60 27.79 -17.02
CA SER A 91 24.05 28.02 -16.89
C SER A 91 24.55 29.22 -17.68
N SER A 92 23.88 29.58 -18.79
CA SER A 92 24.20 30.77 -19.58
C SER A 92 23.95 32.09 -18.85
N PHE A 93 23.08 32.10 -17.84
CA PHE A 93 22.73 33.31 -17.08
C PHE A 93 23.44 33.40 -15.73
N VAL A 94 23.58 32.28 -15.02
CA VAL A 94 24.01 32.26 -13.60
C VAL A 94 25.36 31.54 -13.41
N GLY A 95 25.95 31.02 -14.49
CA GLY A 95 27.17 30.23 -14.45
C GLY A 95 26.93 28.75 -14.14
N VAL A 96 27.85 27.91 -14.60
CA VAL A 96 27.71 26.43 -14.59
C VAL A 96 27.56 25.85 -13.18
N ALA A 97 28.32 26.38 -12.21
CA ALA A 97 28.29 25.89 -10.83
C ALA A 97 26.89 26.08 -10.20
N VAL A 98 26.32 27.29 -10.30
CA VAL A 98 24.99 27.60 -9.73
C VAL A 98 23.89 26.90 -10.53
N GLY A 99 24.00 26.87 -11.86
CA GLY A 99 23.05 26.16 -12.72
C GLY A 99 22.98 24.66 -12.41
N SER A 100 24.13 24.02 -12.12
CA SER A 100 24.18 22.60 -11.75
C SER A 100 23.49 22.32 -10.42
N LEU A 101 23.68 23.17 -9.41
CA LEU A 101 23.03 23.07 -8.10
C LEU A 101 21.51 23.18 -8.22
N ILE A 102 21.04 24.18 -8.98
CA ILE A 102 19.60 24.36 -9.25
C ILE A 102 19.04 23.15 -9.99
N GLY A 103 19.74 22.66 -11.03
CA GLY A 103 19.31 21.50 -11.79
C GLY A 103 19.17 20.24 -10.94
N VAL A 104 20.13 19.97 -10.04
CA VAL A 104 20.07 18.83 -9.12
C VAL A 104 18.88 18.95 -8.18
N VAL A 105 18.64 20.13 -7.58
CA VAL A 105 17.51 20.35 -6.67
C VAL A 105 16.18 20.15 -7.40
N VAL A 106 16.03 20.72 -8.60
CA VAL A 106 14.81 20.58 -9.41
C VAL A 106 14.56 19.11 -9.77
N CYS A 107 15.59 18.39 -10.23
CA CYS A 107 15.47 16.97 -10.58
C CYS A 107 15.12 16.12 -9.36
N ALA A 108 15.75 16.38 -8.21
CA ALA A 108 15.48 15.66 -6.97
C ALA A 108 14.04 15.88 -6.49
N CYS A 109 13.55 17.12 -6.53
CA CYS A 109 12.16 17.44 -6.21
C CYS A 109 11.18 16.79 -7.18
N ALA A 110 11.44 16.87 -8.49
CA ALA A 110 10.61 16.24 -9.52
C ALA A 110 10.55 14.72 -9.36
N PHE A 111 11.70 14.07 -9.14
CA PHE A 111 11.77 12.63 -8.94
C PHE A 111 11.09 12.19 -7.64
N ARG A 112 11.25 12.95 -6.55
CA ARG A 112 10.54 12.68 -5.29
C ARG A 112 9.03 12.76 -5.48
N GLN A 113 8.53 13.78 -6.18
CA GLN A 113 7.11 13.94 -6.48
C GLN A 113 6.61 12.79 -7.36
N PHE A 114 7.37 12.43 -8.40
CA PHE A 114 7.07 11.28 -9.24
C PHE A 114 6.96 9.99 -8.42
N LEU A 115 7.94 9.69 -7.56
CA LEU A 115 7.93 8.49 -6.72
C LEU A 115 6.71 8.44 -5.80
N LYS A 116 6.32 9.59 -5.23
CA LYS A 116 5.12 9.66 -4.38
C LYS A 116 3.87 9.26 -5.18
N SER A 117 3.62 9.93 -6.30
CA SER A 117 2.47 9.64 -7.17
C SER A 117 2.51 8.23 -7.75
N PHE A 118 3.69 7.75 -8.13
CA PHE A 118 3.88 6.39 -8.65
C PHE A 118 3.57 5.33 -7.60
N ASN A 119 3.99 5.52 -6.35
CA ASN A 119 3.68 4.58 -5.27
C ASN A 119 2.19 4.54 -4.96
N GLU A 120 1.51 5.69 -4.95
CA GLU A 120 0.05 5.76 -4.80
C GLU A 120 -0.66 5.02 -5.95
N TYR A 121 -0.26 5.30 -7.20
CA TYR A 121 -0.78 4.61 -8.38
C TYR A 121 -0.57 3.10 -8.31
N LYS A 122 0.65 2.66 -8.01
CA LYS A 122 1.04 1.25 -7.90
C LYS A 122 0.17 0.49 -6.88
N VAL A 123 -0.09 1.11 -5.73
CA VAL A 123 -0.95 0.52 -4.69
C VAL A 123 -2.38 0.37 -5.20
N LYS A 124 -2.94 1.42 -5.82
CA LYS A 124 -4.30 1.43 -6.35
C LYS A 124 -4.48 0.41 -7.48
N TRP A 125 -3.55 0.40 -8.44
CA TRP A 125 -3.54 -0.53 -9.56
C TRP A 125 -3.51 -2.00 -9.09
N ALA A 126 -2.70 -2.31 -8.07
CA ALA A 126 -2.61 -3.67 -7.55
C ALA A 126 -3.88 -4.11 -6.82
N ASP A 127 -4.52 -3.19 -6.08
CA ASP A 127 -5.80 -3.47 -5.41
C ASP A 127 -6.90 -3.74 -6.46
N GLU A 128 -6.97 -2.92 -7.50
CA GLU A 128 -7.91 -3.06 -8.62
C GLU A 128 -7.70 -4.38 -9.37
N LYS A 129 -6.46 -4.68 -9.76
CA LYS A 129 -6.14 -5.94 -10.48
C LYS A 129 -6.44 -7.19 -9.65
N ALA A 130 -6.26 -7.14 -8.34
CA ALA A 130 -6.58 -8.27 -7.49
C ALA A 130 -8.10 -8.54 -7.44
N VAL A 131 -8.94 -7.51 -7.34
CA VAL A 131 -10.41 -7.70 -7.31
C VAL A 131 -11.01 -7.99 -8.68
N GLU A 132 -10.34 -7.59 -9.76
CA GLU A 132 -10.77 -7.90 -11.13
C GLU A 132 -10.80 -9.41 -11.44
N MET A 133 -10.16 -10.23 -10.62
CA MET A 133 -10.10 -11.68 -10.75
C MET A 133 -11.42 -12.37 -10.40
N GLY A 134 -12.28 -11.75 -9.59
CA GLY A 134 -13.59 -12.31 -9.23
C GLY A 134 -14.17 -11.77 -7.92
N GLU A 135 -15.45 -12.06 -7.68
CA GLU A 135 -16.20 -11.61 -6.49
C GLU A 135 -15.57 -12.10 -5.17
N ASP A 136 -14.95 -13.29 -5.16
CA ASP A 136 -14.26 -13.82 -3.98
C ASP A 136 -13.09 -12.92 -3.54
N TYR A 137 -12.39 -12.31 -4.50
CA TYR A 137 -11.32 -11.36 -4.22
C TYR A 137 -11.85 -10.01 -3.75
N LEU A 138 -13.03 -9.58 -4.23
CA LEU A 138 -13.71 -8.39 -3.71
C LEU A 138 -14.16 -8.60 -2.26
N GLN A 139 -14.73 -9.77 -1.95
CA GLN A 139 -15.07 -10.14 -0.58
C GLN A 139 -13.81 -10.22 0.29
N GLY A 140 -12.74 -10.83 -0.22
CA GLY A 140 -11.43 -10.85 0.41
C GLY A 140 -10.85 -9.47 0.70
N ALA A 141 -11.01 -8.51 -0.23
CA ALA A 141 -10.61 -7.12 -0.01
C ALA A 141 -11.42 -6.45 1.12
N ARG A 142 -12.75 -6.66 1.16
CA ARG A 142 -13.61 -6.14 2.23
C ARG A 142 -13.21 -6.70 3.59
N ASP A 143 -12.99 -8.00 3.67
CA ASP A 143 -12.56 -8.70 4.87
C ASP A 143 -11.17 -8.21 5.31
N TYR A 144 -10.24 -8.06 4.37
CA TYR A 144 -8.89 -7.57 4.60
C TYR A 144 -8.88 -6.15 5.19
N PHE A 145 -9.47 -5.19 4.48
CA PHE A 145 -9.47 -3.79 4.89
C PHE A 145 -10.28 -3.59 6.17
N GLY A 146 -11.43 -4.26 6.28
CA GLY A 146 -12.30 -4.20 7.45
C GLY A 146 -11.63 -4.74 8.71
N SER A 147 -11.04 -5.94 8.63
CA SER A 147 -10.31 -6.54 9.76
C SER A 147 -9.07 -5.74 10.14
N THR A 148 -8.33 -5.22 9.16
CA THR A 148 -7.13 -4.41 9.42
C THR A 148 -7.47 -3.09 10.10
N MET A 149 -8.51 -2.37 9.67
CA MET A 149 -8.95 -1.15 10.34
C MET A 149 -9.44 -1.42 11.78
N LYS A 150 -10.18 -2.52 12.01
CA LYS A 150 -10.60 -2.94 13.36
C LYS A 150 -9.40 -3.27 14.26
N PHE A 151 -8.38 -3.91 13.70
CA PHE A 151 -7.13 -4.21 14.40
C PHE A 151 -6.34 -2.94 14.72
N ASN A 152 -6.19 -2.02 13.76
CA ASN A 152 -5.51 -0.75 13.97
C ASN A 152 -6.21 0.11 15.04
N ARG A 153 -7.56 0.08 15.11
CA ARG A 153 -8.30 0.73 16.19
C ARG A 153 -7.97 0.14 17.57
N LEU A 154 -7.78 -1.17 17.67
CA LEU A 154 -7.35 -1.81 18.91
C LEU A 154 -5.91 -1.41 19.25
N LEU A 155 -5.01 -1.41 18.26
CA LEU A 155 -3.63 -0.93 18.42
C LEU A 155 -3.57 0.53 18.88
N ARG A 156 -4.45 1.39 18.36
CA ARG A 156 -4.55 2.79 18.78
C ARG A 156 -4.78 2.90 20.29
N VAL A 157 -5.70 2.09 20.83
CA VAL A 157 -6.02 2.08 22.27
C VAL A 157 -4.83 1.53 23.07
N LEU A 158 -4.16 0.51 22.56
CA LEU A 158 -3.08 -0.18 23.27
C LEU A 158 -1.78 0.62 23.37
N LEU A 159 -1.47 1.36 22.31
CA LEU A 159 -0.28 2.20 22.25
C LEU A 159 -0.48 3.54 22.97
N GLY A 160 -1.70 3.85 23.43
CA GLY A 160 -2.02 5.11 24.09
C GLY A 160 -1.71 6.31 23.19
N GLU A 161 -0.96 7.29 23.71
CA GLU A 161 -0.60 8.52 22.98
C GLU A 161 0.12 8.23 21.65
N ASP A 162 1.03 7.25 21.60
CA ASP A 162 1.74 6.87 20.38
C ASP A 162 0.75 6.34 19.31
N GLY A 163 -0.25 5.59 19.74
CA GLY A 163 -1.32 5.09 18.87
C GLY A 163 -2.20 6.22 18.35
N GLU A 164 -2.55 7.18 19.20
CA GLU A 164 -3.39 8.33 18.83
C GLU A 164 -2.74 9.25 17.80
N GLN A 165 -1.41 9.42 17.90
CA GLN A 165 -0.63 10.24 16.97
C GLN A 165 -0.54 9.60 15.58
N ASN A 166 -0.43 8.26 15.52
CA ASN A 166 -0.13 7.53 14.29
C ASN A 166 -1.35 6.90 13.60
N ILE A 167 -2.42 6.57 14.34
CA ILE A 167 -3.60 5.87 13.83
C ILE A 167 -4.83 6.75 14.05
N SER A 168 -5.63 6.98 13.02
CA SER A 168 -6.90 7.72 13.12
C SER A 168 -8.01 6.92 13.80
N LYS A 169 -9.11 7.58 14.18
CA LYS A 169 -10.23 6.94 14.89
C LYS A 169 -10.92 5.82 14.09
N ASN A 170 -10.86 5.88 12.75
CA ASN A 170 -11.41 4.86 11.86
C ASN A 170 -10.43 3.69 11.61
N GLY A 171 -9.19 3.74 12.12
CA GLY A 171 -8.18 2.69 11.95
C GLY A 171 -7.25 2.87 10.75
N ASP A 172 -7.28 4.03 10.07
CA ASP A 172 -6.28 4.35 9.06
C ASP A 172 -4.95 4.73 9.71
N VAL A 173 -3.85 4.31 9.10
CA VAL A 173 -2.51 4.72 9.52
C VAL A 173 -2.20 6.05 8.83
N ARG A 174 -1.80 7.06 9.60
CA ARG A 174 -1.57 8.41 9.08
C ARG A 174 -0.32 8.54 8.20
N ILE A 175 0.65 7.65 8.38
CA ILE A 175 1.87 7.61 7.56
C ILE A 175 1.63 6.98 6.19
N ASP A 176 0.56 6.20 6.04
CA ASP A 176 0.29 5.51 4.79
C ASP A 176 -0.09 6.51 3.70
N PRO A 177 0.50 6.41 2.48
CA PRO A 177 0.19 7.33 1.39
C PRO A 177 -1.29 7.33 1.00
N ILE A 178 -1.95 6.18 1.10
CA ILE A 178 -3.37 6.02 0.83
C ILE A 178 -4.01 5.31 2.04
N PRO A 179 -4.97 5.96 2.72
CA PRO A 179 -5.70 5.35 3.84
C PRO A 179 -6.41 4.05 3.44
N LEU A 180 -6.48 3.08 4.36
CA LEU A 180 -7.15 1.79 4.14
C LEU A 180 -8.63 1.98 3.78
N SER A 181 -9.30 2.91 4.44
CA SER A 181 -10.69 3.26 4.16
C SER A 181 -10.89 3.81 2.74
N ALA A 182 -9.95 4.61 2.25
CA ALA A 182 -9.96 5.14 0.88
C ALA A 182 -9.72 4.03 -0.14
N ARG A 183 -8.76 3.13 0.14
CA ARG A 183 -8.49 1.96 -0.71
C ARG A 183 -9.70 1.05 -0.85
N LEU A 184 -10.38 0.74 0.26
CA LEU A 184 -11.62 -0.03 0.23
C LEU A 184 -12.70 0.64 -0.62
N LYS A 185 -12.91 1.95 -0.46
CA LYS A 185 -13.88 2.69 -1.28
C LYS A 185 -13.54 2.64 -2.77
N ASN A 186 -12.27 2.82 -3.12
CA ASN A 186 -11.80 2.76 -4.51
C ASN A 186 -12.08 1.39 -5.15
N VAL A 187 -11.75 0.32 -4.43
CA VAL A 187 -11.96 -1.06 -4.89
C VAL A 187 -13.46 -1.36 -5.11
N VAL A 188 -14.32 -0.94 -4.18
CA VAL A 188 -15.77 -1.12 -4.32
C VAL A 188 -16.33 -0.28 -5.48
N ALA A 189 -15.88 0.96 -5.63
CA ALA A 189 -16.29 1.83 -6.73
C ALA A 189 -15.87 1.24 -8.10
N HIS A 190 -14.64 0.74 -8.21
CA HIS A 190 -14.13 0.11 -9.43
C HIS A 190 -14.98 -1.09 -9.86
N CYS A 191 -15.35 -1.96 -8.92
CA CYS A 191 -16.20 -3.12 -9.23
C CYS A 191 -17.61 -2.70 -9.66
N LYS A 192 -18.19 -1.67 -9.03
CA LYS A 192 -19.51 -1.14 -9.44
C LYS A 192 -19.49 -0.56 -10.86
N LEU A 193 -18.50 0.28 -11.16
CA LEU A 193 -18.35 0.86 -12.51
C LEU A 193 -18.18 -0.23 -13.57
N ARG A 194 -17.48 -1.31 -13.26
CA ARG A 194 -17.32 -2.45 -14.17
C ARG A 194 -18.61 -3.27 -14.33
N ALA A 195 -19.41 -3.42 -13.28
CA ALA A 195 -20.70 -4.11 -13.35
C ALA A 195 -21.72 -3.33 -14.20
N GLU A 196 -21.62 -1.99 -14.19
CA GLU A 196 -22.46 -1.09 -14.97
C GLU A 196 -21.95 -0.88 -16.41
N ALA A 197 -20.68 -1.20 -16.69
CA ALA A 197 -20.13 -1.12 -18.04
C ALA A 197 -20.79 -2.19 -18.96
N PRO A 198 -21.30 -1.80 -20.14
CA PRO A 198 -21.82 -2.76 -21.09
C PRO A 198 -20.71 -3.75 -21.47
N LYS A 199 -21.00 -5.05 -21.39
CA LYS A 199 -20.12 -6.10 -21.91
C LYS A 199 -19.99 -5.86 -23.41
N GLU A 200 -18.91 -5.22 -23.84
CA GLU A 200 -18.60 -5.10 -25.26
C GLU A 200 -18.46 -6.52 -25.82
N ASN A 201 -19.29 -6.80 -26.82
CA ASN A 201 -19.60 -8.13 -27.29
C ASN A 201 -18.34 -8.95 -27.57
N THR A 202 -18.25 -10.10 -26.90
CA THR A 202 -17.43 -11.23 -27.34
C THR A 202 -18.04 -11.80 -28.63
N SER A 203 -17.95 -11.05 -29.72
CA SER A 203 -18.31 -11.50 -31.06
C SER A 203 -17.42 -10.82 -32.07
N MET A 204 -16.17 -11.26 -32.19
CA MET A 204 -15.43 -11.30 -33.46
C MET A 204 -14.17 -12.16 -33.27
N SER A 205 -13.96 -13.09 -34.22
CA SER A 205 -12.93 -14.13 -34.30
C SER A 205 -13.26 -15.42 -33.52
N LYS A 206 -14.31 -16.18 -33.83
CA LYS A 206 -14.42 -17.07 -35.01
C LYS A 206 -14.24 -16.36 -36.35
N PHE A 207 -13.04 -16.44 -36.92
CA PHE A 207 -12.82 -16.45 -38.36
C PHE A 207 -11.67 -17.41 -38.65
N HIS A 208 -11.83 -18.10 -39.78
CA HIS A 208 -11.10 -19.25 -40.31
C HIS A 208 -9.57 -19.12 -40.34
#